data_AF-A0A6A3VUZ6-F1
#
_entry.id   AF-A0A6A3VUZ6-F1
#
_cell.length_a   1.000
_cell.length_b   1.000
_cell.length_c   1.000
_cell.angle_alpha   90.00
_cell.angle_beta   90.00
_cell.angle_gamma   90.00
#
_symmetry.space_group_name_H-M   'P 1'
#
loop_
_entity.id
_entity.type
_entity.pdbx_description
1 polymer ?
#
loop_
_entity_poly.entity_id
_entity_poly.type
_entity_poly.pdbx_seq_one_letter_code
_entity_poly.pdbx_strand_id
1 'polypeptide(L)'
;MTLTDSSTTTMTSLLTLLLAFLVVQVAASGSGSLEDSVGSEPNATIVTPPTTAPAAPEVTLAPIDTASATSSTFQLVANVDCNETVSDKIYVIYNKNRALFDLCVSDAQYQIFPFLGTKPSAVQVEAMATSTSCDVVFTGVLLADFPQCQISGFPFKAAVETLLKIHVDLVHGWAASPSAERFQEMMSWRRYVNLAKQADVPCDSDSVLYAEYEENLNIARTNSSIRVLPNHQIEYKLASGSWYDADGEDYATIVSSTDSGDAVVGTVATGVSGSSVGGSSANTAPVVMAHGVATTVVSAVLGVLLLTA
;
A
#
# COMPACT_ATOMS: atom_id res chain seq x y z
N MET A 1 -32.38 57.78 -3.92
CA MET A 1 -33.60 57.00 -3.66
C MET A 1 -33.24 55.86 -2.74
N THR A 2 -33.98 55.70 -1.64
CA THR A 2 -33.91 54.53 -0.75
C THR A 2 -35.05 53.58 -1.10
N LEU A 3 -34.78 52.27 -1.09
CA LEU A 3 -35.78 51.21 -1.04
C LEU A 3 -35.16 50.02 -0.28
N THR A 4 -35.99 49.27 0.43
CA THR A 4 -35.57 48.28 1.43
C THR A 4 -36.19 46.90 1.19
N ASP A 5 -35.70 45.93 1.96
CA ASP A 5 -36.36 44.68 2.39
C ASP A 5 -36.47 43.46 1.45
N SER A 6 -35.68 42.44 1.85
CA SER A 6 -36.15 41.21 2.49
C SER A 6 -37.22 40.30 1.83
N SER A 7 -36.78 39.11 1.42
CA SER A 7 -37.45 37.80 1.59
C SER A 7 -36.37 36.72 1.36
N THR A 8 -35.94 35.83 2.26
CA THR A 8 -36.59 34.79 3.12
C THR A 8 -37.25 33.61 2.39
N THR A 9 -36.90 32.39 2.86
CA THR A 9 -37.48 31.07 2.50
C THR A 9 -37.29 30.58 1.04
N THR A 10 -37.19 29.27 0.74
CA THR A 10 -37.47 28.05 1.53
C THR A 10 -36.31 27.03 1.56
N MET A 11 -36.32 26.17 2.59
CA MET A 11 -35.55 24.92 2.65
C MET A 11 -36.52 23.74 2.81
N THR A 12 -36.43 22.72 1.95
CA THR A 12 -37.16 21.43 1.99
C THR A 12 -36.32 20.41 1.22
N SER A 13 -35.83 19.27 1.73
CA SER A 13 -36.21 18.39 2.86
C SER A 13 -37.48 17.55 2.63
N LEU A 14 -37.25 16.28 2.25
CA LEU A 14 -38.10 15.07 2.18
C LEU A 14 -37.29 14.08 1.31
N LEU A 15 -36.76 12.92 1.72
CA LEU A 15 -37.09 11.91 2.75
C LEU A 15 -38.30 11.03 2.43
N THR A 16 -38.16 9.72 2.64
CA THR A 16 -39.01 8.60 2.15
C THR A 16 -38.87 8.35 0.64
N LEU A 17 -38.98 7.12 0.12
CA LEU A 17 -39.62 5.91 0.65
C LEU A 17 -38.68 4.67 0.69
N LEU A 18 -38.99 3.70 1.54
CA LEU A 18 -38.23 2.47 1.78
C LEU A 18 -39.17 1.26 1.78
N LEU A 19 -38.91 0.25 0.94
CA LEU A 19 -39.45 -1.13 0.97
C LEU A 19 -38.77 -1.95 -0.16
N ALA A 20 -38.59 -3.27 -0.10
CA ALA A 20 -38.22 -4.18 0.99
C ALA A 20 -37.95 -5.57 0.39
N PHE A 21 -36.82 -6.22 0.71
CA PHE A 21 -36.67 -7.67 0.59
C PHE A 21 -35.76 -8.21 1.69
N LEU A 22 -36.37 -8.85 2.69
CA LEU A 22 -35.68 -9.54 3.77
C LEU A 22 -36.25 -10.96 3.82
N VAL A 23 -35.58 -11.89 3.14
CA VAL A 23 -35.99 -13.30 3.07
C VAL A 23 -35.27 -14.07 4.16
N VAL A 24 -35.98 -14.35 5.25
CA VAL A 24 -35.55 -15.31 6.26
C VAL A 24 -35.68 -16.73 5.69
N GLN A 25 -34.64 -17.54 5.84
CA GLN A 25 -34.74 -19.00 5.83
C GLN A 25 -34.01 -19.53 7.06
N VAL A 26 -34.67 -20.43 7.79
CA VAL A 26 -34.20 -20.99 9.07
C VAL A 26 -34.54 -22.49 9.11
N ALA A 27 -33.66 -23.25 9.76
CA ALA A 27 -33.70 -24.71 9.94
C ALA A 27 -33.37 -25.53 8.68
N ALA A 28 -32.83 -26.76 8.79
CA ALA A 28 -32.56 -27.54 10.01
C ALA A 28 -31.19 -28.26 9.94
N SER A 29 -30.64 -28.57 11.12
CA SER A 29 -29.48 -29.46 11.25
C SER A 29 -29.84 -30.90 10.88
N GLY A 30 -28.97 -31.61 10.17
CA GLY A 30 -29.13 -33.03 9.86
C GLY A 30 -27.80 -33.71 9.60
N SER A 31 -27.28 -34.44 10.60
CA SER A 31 -26.11 -35.31 10.43
C SER A 31 -26.58 -36.71 10.03
N GLY A 32 -26.02 -37.27 8.96
CA GLY A 32 -26.37 -38.59 8.44
C GLY A 32 -25.32 -39.04 7.42
N SER A 33 -24.88 -40.29 7.52
CA SER A 33 -23.81 -40.87 6.70
C SER A 33 -24.34 -42.02 5.83
N LEU A 34 -23.44 -42.56 4.98
CA LEU A 34 -23.52 -43.78 4.17
C LEU A 34 -24.20 -43.66 2.78
N GLU A 35 -23.39 -43.96 1.75
CA GLU A 35 -23.47 -45.13 0.84
C GLU A 35 -24.87 -45.75 0.60
N ASP A 36 -25.27 -46.21 -0.60
CA ASP A 36 -24.48 -46.71 -1.75
C ASP A 36 -25.19 -46.46 -3.12
N SER A 37 -24.92 -47.27 -4.14
CA SER A 37 -24.91 -46.90 -5.57
C SER A 37 -25.98 -47.60 -6.45
N VAL A 38 -26.01 -47.20 -7.74
CA VAL A 38 -26.63 -47.88 -8.91
C VAL A 38 -28.17 -47.83 -9.07
N GLY A 39 -28.63 -46.76 -9.72
CA GLY A 39 -29.07 -46.80 -11.14
C GLY A 39 -30.36 -47.55 -11.56
N SER A 40 -31.29 -46.81 -12.19
CA SER A 40 -32.09 -47.25 -13.35
C SER A 40 -32.77 -46.06 -14.05
N GLU A 41 -32.61 -45.95 -15.37
CA GLU A 41 -33.43 -45.15 -16.29
C GLU A 41 -34.64 -45.97 -16.81
N PRO A 42 -35.59 -45.43 -17.61
CA PRO A 42 -35.73 -44.05 -18.14
C PRO A 42 -37.12 -43.40 -17.90
N ASN A 43 -37.23 -42.08 -18.12
CA ASN A 43 -38.13 -41.51 -19.15
C ASN A 43 -37.85 -40.01 -19.35
N ALA A 44 -38.14 -39.48 -20.54
CA ALA A 44 -37.76 -38.12 -20.94
C ALA A 44 -38.74 -37.02 -20.48
N THR A 45 -38.19 -35.85 -20.15
CA THR A 45 -38.88 -34.55 -20.30
C THR A 45 -37.81 -33.51 -20.63
N ILE A 46 -37.95 -32.84 -21.78
CA ILE A 46 -37.03 -31.79 -22.23
C ILE A 46 -37.39 -30.52 -21.46
N VAL A 47 -36.59 -30.19 -20.43
CA VAL A 47 -36.63 -28.89 -19.76
C VAL A 47 -35.63 -27.97 -20.45
N THR A 48 -36.12 -26.98 -21.19
CA THR A 48 -35.30 -25.92 -21.77
C THR A 48 -34.59 -25.16 -20.64
N PRO A 49 -33.25 -24.96 -20.66
CA PRO A 49 -32.58 -24.16 -19.65
C PRO A 49 -33.11 -22.71 -19.69
N PRO A 50 -33.22 -22.03 -18.53
CA PRO A 50 -33.64 -20.64 -18.50
C PRO A 50 -32.63 -19.76 -19.25
N THR A 51 -33.13 -18.75 -19.97
CA THR A 51 -32.32 -17.81 -20.74
C THR A 51 -31.24 -17.19 -19.87
N THR A 52 -29.96 -17.42 -20.23
CA THR A 52 -28.82 -16.80 -19.57
C THR A 52 -29.00 -15.29 -19.53
N ALA A 53 -28.87 -14.68 -18.35
CA ALA A 53 -28.80 -13.23 -18.25
C ALA A 53 -27.62 -12.71 -19.10
N PRO A 54 -27.71 -11.51 -19.70
CA PRO A 54 -26.57 -10.94 -20.41
C PRO A 54 -25.34 -10.92 -19.51
N ALA A 55 -24.23 -11.49 -19.98
CA ALA A 55 -22.97 -11.41 -19.26
C ALA A 55 -22.62 -9.92 -19.08
N ALA A 56 -22.12 -9.56 -17.89
CA ALA A 56 -21.49 -8.27 -17.71
C ALA A 56 -20.34 -8.14 -18.72
N PRO A 57 -20.09 -6.94 -19.29
CA PRO A 57 -19.01 -6.77 -20.26
C PRO A 57 -17.69 -7.18 -19.64
N GLU A 58 -17.02 -8.15 -20.27
CA GLU A 58 -15.73 -8.66 -19.82
C GLU A 58 -14.70 -7.53 -19.94
N VAL A 59 -14.20 -7.06 -18.79
CA VAL A 59 -13.21 -5.97 -18.74
C VAL A 59 -11.85 -6.53 -19.15
N THR A 60 -11.58 -6.51 -20.45
CA THR A 60 -10.32 -6.97 -21.04
C THR A 60 -9.16 -6.12 -20.53
N LEU A 61 -8.41 -6.66 -19.56
CA LEU A 61 -7.19 -6.04 -19.05
C LEU A 61 -6.18 -5.81 -20.18
N ALA A 62 -5.50 -4.66 -20.17
CA ALA A 62 -4.45 -4.36 -21.14
C ALA A 62 -3.35 -5.45 -21.15
N PRO A 63 -2.79 -5.82 -22.32
CA PRO A 63 -1.65 -6.74 -22.39
C PRO A 63 -0.45 -6.25 -21.57
N ILE A 64 0.36 -7.20 -21.08
CA ILE A 64 1.70 -6.92 -20.53
C ILE A 64 2.71 -7.61 -21.44
N ASP A 65 3.46 -6.82 -22.21
CA ASP A 65 4.67 -7.29 -22.86
C ASP A 65 5.81 -7.46 -21.82
N THR A 66 6.86 -8.21 -22.17
CA THR A 66 7.99 -8.48 -21.26
C THR A 66 9.31 -8.02 -21.85
N ALA A 67 10.08 -7.25 -21.06
CA ALA A 67 11.41 -6.78 -21.43
C ALA A 67 12.33 -7.97 -21.72
N SER A 68 12.85 -8.04 -22.94
CA SER A 68 13.75 -9.10 -23.39
C SER A 68 14.69 -8.58 -24.46
N ALA A 69 15.81 -9.26 -24.67
CA ALA A 69 16.76 -8.94 -25.75
C ALA A 69 16.18 -9.15 -27.17
N THR A 70 14.95 -9.66 -27.27
CA THR A 70 14.19 -9.91 -28.49
C THR A 70 12.87 -9.13 -28.56
N SER A 71 12.60 -8.23 -27.61
CA SER A 71 11.39 -7.41 -27.64
C SER A 71 11.47 -6.37 -28.76
N SER A 72 10.38 -6.24 -29.52
CA SER A 72 10.21 -5.18 -30.52
C SER A 72 9.69 -3.87 -29.94
N THR A 73 9.16 -3.89 -28.71
CA THR A 73 8.50 -2.74 -28.05
C THR A 73 9.38 -2.05 -27.02
N PHE A 74 10.30 -2.75 -26.33
CA PHE A 74 11.18 -2.11 -25.34
C PHE A 74 12.49 -2.83 -25.04
N GLN A 75 13.55 -2.04 -24.85
CA GLN A 75 14.89 -2.51 -24.56
C GLN A 75 15.03 -2.97 -23.10
N LEU A 76 15.52 -4.19 -22.89
CA LEU A 76 15.87 -4.69 -21.56
C LEU A 76 17.11 -3.95 -21.01
N VAL A 77 16.90 -3.17 -19.95
CA VAL A 77 17.96 -2.57 -19.13
C VAL A 77 18.20 -3.45 -17.90
N ALA A 78 19.47 -3.56 -17.48
CA ALA A 78 19.85 -4.33 -16.28
C ALA A 78 19.24 -3.72 -15.00
N ASN A 79 18.96 -4.57 -14.01
CA ASN A 79 18.63 -4.09 -12.66
C ASN A 79 19.85 -3.41 -12.04
N VAL A 80 19.63 -2.34 -11.29
CA VAL A 80 20.65 -1.58 -10.57
C VAL A 80 20.23 -1.46 -9.12
N ASP A 81 21.12 -1.75 -8.17
CA ASP A 81 20.86 -1.54 -6.73
C ASP A 81 20.92 -0.05 -6.39
N CYS A 82 20.18 0.38 -5.36
CA CYS A 82 20.18 1.78 -4.96
C CYS A 82 21.54 2.16 -4.37
N ASN A 83 22.14 3.24 -4.89
CA ASN A 83 23.35 3.80 -4.29
C ASN A 83 23.05 4.38 -2.90
N GLU A 84 24.11 4.70 -2.15
CA GLU A 84 24.04 5.24 -0.79
C GLU A 84 23.11 6.47 -0.70
N THR A 85 23.32 7.49 -1.55
CA THR A 85 22.53 8.72 -1.58
C THR A 85 21.04 8.49 -1.84
N VAL A 86 20.67 7.54 -2.71
CA VAL A 86 19.27 7.19 -2.99
C VAL A 86 18.67 6.37 -1.84
N SER A 87 19.45 5.45 -1.28
CA SER A 87 19.02 4.62 -0.15
C SER A 87 18.77 5.47 1.10
N ASP A 88 19.67 6.40 1.41
CA ASP A 88 19.54 7.39 2.48
C ASP A 88 18.28 8.24 2.29
N LYS A 89 18.01 8.73 1.07
CA LYS A 89 16.79 9.49 0.77
C LYS A 89 15.52 8.68 1.10
N ILE A 90 15.48 7.41 0.69
CA ILE A 90 14.34 6.51 0.97
C ILE A 90 14.20 6.25 2.48
N TYR A 91 15.29 5.98 3.20
CA TYR A 91 15.25 5.79 4.65
C TYR A 91 14.92 7.07 5.42
N VAL A 92 15.30 8.25 4.94
CA VAL A 92 14.91 9.54 5.52
C VAL A 92 13.41 9.78 5.35
N ILE A 93 12.83 9.48 4.18
CA ILE A 93 11.37 9.50 3.98
C ILE A 93 10.69 8.50 4.94
N TYR A 94 11.16 7.26 5.02
CA TYR A 94 10.57 6.24 5.88
C TYR A 94 10.60 6.62 7.37
N ASN A 95 11.77 7.02 7.88
CA ASN A 95 11.96 7.34 9.29
C ASN A 95 11.19 8.60 9.73
N LYS A 96 11.01 9.58 8.83
CA LYS A 96 10.26 10.82 9.13
C LYS A 96 8.75 10.68 9.08
N ASN A 97 8.25 9.64 8.43
CA ASN A 97 6.83 9.40 8.22
C ASN A 97 6.41 8.06 8.83
N ARG A 98 7.12 7.62 9.88
CA ARG A 98 7.09 6.26 10.39
C ARG A 98 5.68 5.82 10.79
N ALA A 99 4.90 6.71 11.42
CA ALA A 99 3.51 6.45 11.78
C ALA A 99 2.58 6.29 10.57
N LEU A 100 2.81 7.01 9.46
CA LEU A 100 2.06 6.78 8.20
C LEU A 100 2.39 5.41 7.61
N PHE A 101 3.67 5.01 7.60
CA PHE A 101 4.08 3.68 7.15
C PHE A 101 3.49 2.58 8.02
N ASP A 102 3.58 2.68 9.36
CA ASP A 102 3.05 1.67 10.27
C ASP A 102 1.52 1.58 10.22
N LEU A 103 0.81 2.69 9.97
CA LEU A 103 -0.64 2.65 9.73
C LEU A 103 -0.97 1.99 8.40
N CYS A 104 -0.24 2.26 7.31
CA CYS A 104 -0.43 1.53 6.05
C CYS A 104 -0.16 0.02 6.20
N VAL A 105 0.85 -0.37 7.01
CA VAL A 105 1.09 -1.78 7.37
C VAL A 105 -0.09 -2.36 8.16
N SER A 106 -0.70 -1.59 9.05
CA SER A 106 -1.89 -1.99 9.82
C SER A 106 -3.12 -2.15 8.94
N ASP A 107 -3.45 -1.16 8.11
CA ASP A 107 -4.62 -1.17 7.23
C ASP A 107 -4.51 -2.30 6.18
N ALA A 108 -3.35 -2.45 5.55
CA ALA A 108 -3.14 -3.42 4.49
C ALA A 108 -2.69 -4.81 4.96
N GLN A 109 -2.40 -4.97 6.27
CA GLN A 109 -1.81 -6.18 6.85
C GLN A 109 -0.55 -6.66 6.09
N TYR A 110 0.27 -5.72 5.60
CA TYR A 110 1.43 -6.02 4.74
C TYR A 110 2.49 -4.91 4.75
N GLN A 111 3.78 -5.29 4.83
CA GLN A 111 4.91 -4.35 4.83
C GLN A 111 5.61 -4.29 3.47
N ILE A 112 5.24 -3.28 2.68
CA ILE A 112 5.87 -2.98 1.37
C ILE A 112 7.29 -2.42 1.51
N PHE A 113 7.56 -1.67 2.58
CA PHE A 113 8.89 -1.13 2.89
C PHE A 113 9.13 -1.01 4.41
N PRO A 114 10.31 -1.39 4.93
CA PRO A 114 11.37 -2.16 4.28
C PRO A 114 10.87 -3.54 3.86
N PHE A 115 11.27 -4.01 2.69
CA PHE A 115 10.74 -5.25 2.12
C PHE A 115 11.25 -6.48 2.91
N LEU A 116 10.33 -7.37 3.32
CA LEU A 116 10.63 -8.54 4.16
C LEU A 116 10.83 -9.85 3.37
N GLY A 117 10.90 -9.80 2.04
CA GLY A 117 11.12 -10.97 1.17
C GLY A 117 9.84 -11.67 0.70
N THR A 118 8.73 -11.54 1.42
CA THR A 118 7.41 -12.07 1.02
C THR A 118 6.66 -11.10 0.10
N LYS A 119 6.08 -11.63 -0.98
CA LYS A 119 5.20 -10.87 -1.89
C LYS A 119 3.80 -10.69 -1.26
N PRO A 120 3.03 -9.64 -1.61
CA PRO A 120 1.66 -9.48 -1.13
C PRO A 120 0.71 -10.44 -1.84
N SER A 121 -0.33 -10.88 -1.14
CA SER A 121 -1.51 -11.53 -1.72
C SER A 121 -2.44 -10.50 -2.40
N ALA A 122 -3.39 -10.96 -3.22
CA ALA A 122 -4.35 -10.07 -3.88
C ALA A 122 -5.15 -9.19 -2.88
N VAL A 123 -5.55 -9.76 -1.74
CA VAL A 123 -6.25 -9.03 -0.67
C VAL A 123 -5.37 -7.93 -0.07
N GLN A 124 -4.07 -8.18 0.09
CA GLN A 124 -3.11 -7.17 0.58
C GLN A 124 -2.80 -6.10 -0.48
N VAL A 125 -2.85 -6.44 -1.78
CA VAL A 125 -2.77 -5.45 -2.88
C VAL A 125 -4.00 -4.55 -2.89
N GLU A 126 -5.20 -5.13 -2.73
CA GLU A 126 -6.45 -4.39 -2.66
C GLU A 126 -6.49 -3.46 -1.43
N ALA A 127 -6.10 -3.96 -0.26
CA ALA A 127 -6.06 -3.17 0.97
C ALA A 127 -4.99 -2.05 0.91
N MET A 128 -3.81 -2.31 0.31
CA MET A 128 -2.83 -1.26 0.01
C MET A 128 -3.35 -0.20 -0.97
N ALA A 129 -4.17 -0.59 -1.95
CA ALA A 129 -4.70 0.33 -2.97
C ALA A 129 -5.98 1.08 -2.51
N THR A 130 -6.65 0.62 -1.46
CA THR A 130 -7.90 1.23 -0.93
C THR A 130 -7.71 1.97 0.39
N SER A 131 -6.64 1.71 1.14
CA SER A 131 -6.31 2.47 2.35
C SER A 131 -5.88 3.91 2.04
N THR A 132 -6.51 4.87 2.73
CA THR A 132 -6.10 6.28 2.75
C THR A 132 -4.68 6.47 3.27
N SER A 133 -4.27 5.72 4.31
CA SER A 133 -2.91 5.86 4.86
C SER A 133 -1.85 5.37 3.85
N CYS A 134 -2.17 4.31 3.11
CA CYS A 134 -1.33 3.83 2.01
C CYS A 134 -1.28 4.80 0.83
N ASP A 135 -2.38 5.41 0.37
CA ASP A 135 -2.31 6.48 -0.66
C ASP A 135 -1.41 7.64 -0.19
N VAL A 136 -1.59 8.13 1.05
CA VAL A 136 -0.75 9.21 1.59
C VAL A 136 0.74 8.85 1.55
N VAL A 137 1.11 7.62 1.98
CA VAL A 137 2.49 7.13 1.89
C VAL A 137 2.94 7.04 0.43
N PHE A 138 2.17 6.41 -0.44
CA PHE A 138 2.56 6.08 -1.81
C PHE A 138 2.65 7.32 -2.70
N THR A 139 1.67 8.23 -2.61
CA THR A 139 1.70 9.53 -3.29
C THR A 139 2.85 10.39 -2.75
N GLY A 140 3.13 10.38 -1.45
CA GLY A 140 4.33 11.01 -0.89
C GLY A 140 5.65 10.42 -1.44
N VAL A 141 5.73 9.09 -1.58
CA VAL A 141 6.89 8.40 -2.16
C VAL A 141 7.01 8.68 -3.67
N LEU A 142 5.91 8.79 -4.42
CA LEU A 142 5.90 9.25 -5.82
C LEU A 142 6.41 10.70 -5.96
N LEU A 143 5.89 11.61 -5.14
CA LEU A 143 6.28 13.03 -5.14
C LEU A 143 7.74 13.25 -4.72
N ALA A 144 8.33 12.33 -3.97
CA ALA A 144 9.75 12.38 -3.62
C ALA A 144 10.70 11.99 -4.78
N ASP A 145 10.19 11.52 -5.91
CA ASP A 145 10.88 11.16 -7.16
C ASP A 145 12.37 10.75 -7.00
N PHE A 146 12.58 9.51 -6.58
CA PHE A 146 13.88 8.84 -6.62
C PHE A 146 13.97 7.97 -7.89
N PRO A 147 15.20 7.68 -8.39
CA PRO A 147 15.38 6.81 -9.56
C PRO A 147 14.90 5.37 -9.30
N GLN A 148 14.76 4.60 -10.37
CA GLN A 148 14.43 3.19 -10.30
C GLN A 148 15.70 2.39 -10.01
N CYS A 149 15.77 1.88 -8.80
CA CYS A 149 16.76 0.94 -8.36
C CYS A 149 16.11 -0.15 -7.50
N GLN A 150 16.88 -1.12 -7.03
CA GLN A 150 16.46 -2.08 -6.02
C GLN A 150 17.00 -1.66 -4.65
N ILE A 151 16.11 -1.51 -3.67
CA ILE A 151 16.47 -1.34 -2.26
C ILE A 151 16.12 -2.63 -1.53
N SER A 152 17.11 -3.25 -0.87
CA SER A 152 16.97 -4.60 -0.28
C SER A 152 16.42 -5.66 -1.24
N GLY A 153 16.79 -5.58 -2.53
CA GLY A 153 16.28 -6.48 -3.59
C GLY A 153 14.86 -6.18 -4.09
N PHE A 154 14.25 -5.06 -3.67
CA PHE A 154 12.88 -4.69 -4.01
C PHE A 154 12.79 -3.42 -4.87
N PRO A 155 12.03 -3.41 -5.98
CA PRO A 155 11.94 -2.27 -6.90
C PRO A 155 10.92 -1.23 -6.40
N PHE A 156 11.19 -0.60 -5.26
CA PHE A 156 10.22 0.20 -4.49
C PHE A 156 9.47 1.27 -5.30
N LYS A 157 10.13 1.99 -6.22
CA LYS A 157 9.48 2.99 -7.10
C LYS A 157 8.34 2.35 -7.92
N ALA A 158 8.64 1.32 -8.72
CA ALA A 158 7.65 0.63 -9.53
C ALA A 158 6.54 -0.03 -8.70
N ALA A 159 6.84 -0.53 -7.50
CA ALA A 159 5.83 -1.11 -6.62
C ALA A 159 4.81 -0.05 -6.15
N VAL A 160 5.31 1.11 -5.71
CA VAL A 160 4.47 2.26 -5.32
C VAL A 160 3.69 2.82 -6.50
N GLU A 161 4.33 2.97 -7.67
CA GLU A 161 3.64 3.40 -8.88
C GLU A 161 2.55 2.41 -9.33
N THR A 162 2.76 1.11 -9.17
CA THR A 162 1.74 0.08 -9.46
C THR A 162 0.57 0.17 -8.49
N LEU A 163 0.83 0.40 -7.20
CA LEU A 163 -0.23 0.55 -6.19
C LEU A 163 -1.04 1.83 -6.40
N LEU A 164 -0.40 2.94 -6.80
CA LEU A 164 -1.11 4.16 -7.19
C LEU A 164 -1.92 4.02 -8.48
N LYS A 165 -1.41 3.25 -9.47
CA LYS A 165 -2.18 2.89 -10.67
C LYS A 165 -3.48 2.19 -10.26
N ILE A 166 -3.39 1.15 -9.42
CA ILE A 166 -4.54 0.37 -8.95
C ILE A 166 -5.47 1.22 -8.05
N HIS A 167 -4.94 2.08 -7.19
CA HIS A 167 -5.73 3.00 -6.38
C HIS A 167 -6.64 3.87 -7.25
N VAL A 168 -6.07 4.53 -8.28
CA VAL A 168 -6.83 5.39 -9.18
C VAL A 168 -7.84 4.59 -10.01
N ASP A 169 -7.49 3.38 -10.48
CA ASP A 169 -8.43 2.47 -11.16
C ASP A 169 -9.65 2.16 -10.30
N LEU A 170 -9.42 1.81 -9.02
CA LEU A 170 -10.48 1.41 -8.07
C LEU A 170 -11.37 2.61 -7.69
N VAL A 171 -10.78 3.77 -7.42
CA VAL A 171 -11.52 5.00 -7.06
C VAL A 171 -12.44 5.48 -8.19
N HIS A 172 -12.04 5.29 -9.45
CA HIS A 172 -12.86 5.69 -10.61
C HIS A 172 -13.70 4.54 -11.20
N GLY A 173 -13.55 3.31 -10.70
CA GLY A 173 -14.22 2.12 -11.22
C GLY A 173 -13.77 1.69 -12.62
N TRP A 174 -12.54 2.04 -13.02
CA TRP A 174 -11.98 1.73 -14.34
C TRP A 174 -11.49 0.28 -14.47
N ALA A 175 -10.96 -0.30 -13.38
CA ALA A 175 -10.60 -1.71 -13.30
C ALA A 175 -10.86 -2.27 -11.90
N ALA A 176 -11.01 -3.59 -11.81
CA ALA A 176 -11.06 -4.31 -10.54
C ALA A 176 -9.66 -4.57 -9.98
N SER A 177 -9.58 -4.91 -8.69
CA SER A 177 -8.32 -5.28 -8.02
C SER A 177 -7.66 -6.49 -8.73
N PRO A 178 -6.35 -6.43 -9.05
CA PRO A 178 -5.67 -7.51 -9.77
C PRO A 178 -5.33 -8.70 -8.87
N SER A 179 -5.09 -9.87 -9.48
CA SER A 179 -4.50 -11.00 -8.77
C SER A 179 -3.06 -10.69 -8.29
N ALA A 180 -2.53 -11.48 -7.35
CA ALA A 180 -1.17 -11.32 -6.86
C ALA A 180 -0.13 -11.49 -8.00
N GLU A 181 -0.39 -12.41 -8.92
CA GLU A 181 0.43 -12.66 -10.12
C GLU A 181 0.40 -11.43 -11.03
N ARG A 182 -0.80 -10.94 -11.35
CA ARG A 182 -0.99 -9.76 -12.22
C ARG A 182 -0.37 -8.49 -11.63
N PHE A 183 -0.47 -8.28 -10.31
CA PHE A 183 0.25 -7.21 -9.61
C PHE A 183 1.78 -7.34 -9.79
N GLN A 184 2.32 -8.56 -9.69
CA GLN A 184 3.76 -8.82 -9.86
C GLN A 184 4.23 -8.63 -11.30
N GLU A 185 3.40 -8.97 -12.29
CA GLU A 185 3.63 -8.66 -13.71
C GLU A 185 3.66 -7.13 -13.93
N MET A 186 2.63 -6.42 -13.46
CA MET A 186 2.51 -4.96 -13.58
C MET A 186 3.69 -4.22 -12.95
N MET A 187 4.08 -4.60 -11.72
CA MET A 187 5.27 -4.07 -11.04
C MET A 187 6.57 -4.38 -11.80
N SER A 188 6.69 -5.57 -12.39
CA SER A 188 7.89 -5.96 -13.14
C SER A 188 8.01 -5.21 -14.46
N TRP A 189 6.90 -5.06 -15.19
CA TRP A 189 6.79 -4.22 -16.39
C TRP A 189 7.13 -2.76 -16.07
N ARG A 190 6.52 -2.19 -15.02
CA ARG A 190 6.76 -0.78 -14.63
C ARG A 190 8.22 -0.53 -14.26
N ARG A 191 8.86 -1.48 -13.55
CA ARG A 191 10.30 -1.42 -13.27
C ARG A 191 11.13 -1.36 -14.55
N TYR A 192 10.84 -2.18 -15.55
CA TYR A 192 11.57 -2.17 -16.81
C TYR A 192 11.36 -0.86 -17.60
N VAL A 193 10.12 -0.37 -17.67
CA VAL A 193 9.80 0.94 -18.27
C VAL A 193 10.56 2.07 -17.59
N ASN A 194 10.62 2.08 -16.26
CA ASN A 194 11.36 3.08 -15.51
C ASN A 194 12.87 3.02 -15.75
N LEU A 195 13.46 1.82 -15.81
CA LEU A 195 14.89 1.64 -16.11
C LEU A 195 15.21 2.10 -17.54
N ALA A 196 14.34 1.79 -18.52
CA ALA A 196 14.48 2.25 -19.90
C ALA A 196 14.40 3.78 -20.02
N LYS A 197 13.39 4.41 -19.39
CA LYS A 197 13.23 5.88 -19.31
C LYS A 197 14.43 6.57 -18.66
N GLN A 198 15.14 5.93 -17.74
CA GLN A 198 16.32 6.49 -17.05
C GLN A 198 17.63 6.25 -17.79
N ALA A 199 17.68 5.27 -18.69
CA ALA A 199 18.83 5.00 -19.56
C ALA A 199 18.72 5.70 -20.94
N ASP A 200 17.64 6.46 -21.19
CA ASP A 200 17.31 7.09 -22.48
C ASP A 200 17.26 6.08 -23.65
N VAL A 201 16.62 4.94 -23.41
CA VAL A 201 16.44 3.86 -24.40
C VAL A 201 14.94 3.53 -24.61
N PRO A 202 14.56 2.92 -25.75
CA PRO A 202 13.16 2.61 -26.04
C PRO A 202 12.46 1.83 -24.93
N CYS A 203 11.35 2.39 -24.46
CA CYS A 203 10.44 1.79 -23.50
C CYS A 203 9.07 1.53 -24.18
N ASP A 204 8.17 0.82 -23.49
CA ASP A 204 6.86 0.40 -24.00
C ASP A 204 5.85 1.57 -24.05
N SER A 205 6.27 2.73 -24.58
CA SER A 205 5.54 4.01 -24.51
C SER A 205 4.23 4.05 -25.28
N ASP A 206 4.08 3.13 -26.24
CA ASP A 206 2.99 3.13 -27.21
C ASP A 206 1.88 2.15 -26.82
N SER A 207 2.03 1.44 -25.69
CA SER A 207 1.04 0.47 -25.19
C SER A 207 -0.08 1.13 -24.39
N VAL A 208 -1.26 0.51 -24.41
CA VAL A 208 -2.43 0.96 -23.64
C VAL A 208 -2.11 1.03 -22.15
N LEU A 209 -1.37 0.03 -21.63
CA LEU A 209 -0.94 0.00 -20.24
C LEU A 209 -0.04 1.18 -19.88
N TYR A 210 0.82 1.64 -20.79
CA TYR A 210 1.64 2.83 -20.57
C TYR A 210 0.81 4.12 -20.48
N ALA A 211 -0.19 4.26 -21.35
CA ALA A 211 -1.14 5.37 -21.27
C ALA A 211 -1.90 5.38 -19.93
N GLU A 212 -2.47 4.23 -19.52
CA GLU A 212 -3.13 4.06 -18.21
C GLU A 212 -2.19 4.42 -17.04
N TYR A 213 -0.93 3.99 -17.09
CA TYR A 213 0.04 4.27 -16.02
C TYR A 213 0.40 5.75 -15.92
N GLU A 214 0.71 6.43 -17.02
CA GLU A 214 1.11 7.83 -16.97
C GLU A 214 -0.11 8.75 -16.68
N GLU A 215 -1.33 8.36 -17.07
CA GLU A 215 -2.58 9.05 -16.67
C GLU A 215 -2.85 8.89 -15.16
N ASN A 216 -2.90 7.65 -14.65
CA ASN A 216 -3.18 7.41 -13.22
C ASN A 216 -2.10 8.01 -12.31
N LEU A 217 -0.82 7.92 -12.70
CA LEU A 217 0.27 8.55 -11.95
C LEU A 217 0.26 10.08 -12.05
N ASN A 218 -0.28 10.66 -13.12
CA ASN A 218 -0.51 12.10 -13.18
C ASN A 218 -1.67 12.54 -12.26
N ILE A 219 -2.73 11.74 -12.15
CA ILE A 219 -3.83 11.97 -11.19
C ILE A 219 -3.27 11.94 -9.75
N ALA A 220 -2.51 10.90 -9.38
CA ALA A 220 -1.88 10.81 -8.06
C ALA A 220 -0.89 11.98 -7.81
N ARG A 221 -0.02 12.30 -8.78
CA ARG A 221 0.95 13.41 -8.67
C ARG A 221 0.29 14.79 -8.57
N THR A 222 -0.94 14.95 -9.06
CA THR A 222 -1.70 16.21 -8.98
C THR A 222 -2.68 16.27 -7.80
N ASN A 223 -2.68 15.25 -6.92
CA ASN A 223 -3.48 15.23 -5.69
C ASN A 223 -3.03 16.31 -4.70
N SER A 224 -3.62 17.51 -4.81
CA SER A 224 -3.32 18.67 -3.97
C SER A 224 -3.65 18.52 -2.48
N SER A 225 -4.19 17.38 -2.06
CA SER A 225 -4.41 17.03 -0.65
C SER A 225 -3.19 16.36 0.00
N ILE A 226 -2.14 16.02 -0.76
CA ILE A 226 -0.90 15.40 -0.24
C ILE A 226 0.30 16.23 -0.72
N ARG A 227 1.31 16.42 0.13
CA ARG A 227 2.56 17.10 -0.24
C ARG A 227 3.76 16.52 0.49
N VAL A 228 4.94 16.70 -0.10
CA VAL A 228 6.24 16.39 0.51
C VAL A 228 6.97 17.70 0.78
N LEU A 229 7.33 17.93 2.03
CA LEU A 229 8.14 19.08 2.44
C LEU A 229 9.62 18.90 2.06
N PRO A 230 10.42 19.99 1.96
CA PRO A 230 11.86 19.91 1.65
C PRO A 230 12.68 19.08 2.66
N ASN A 231 12.14 18.79 3.84
CA ASN A 231 12.74 17.92 4.85
C ASN A 231 12.39 16.43 4.65
N HIS A 232 11.66 16.05 3.58
CA HIS A 232 11.12 14.71 3.26
C HIS A 232 9.96 14.22 4.16
N GLN A 233 9.32 15.12 4.90
CA GLN A 233 8.08 14.84 5.63
C GLN A 233 6.88 14.90 4.67
N ILE A 234 5.96 13.95 4.82
CA ILE A 234 4.70 13.85 4.07
C ILE A 234 3.62 14.48 4.96
N GLU A 235 2.93 15.47 4.42
CA GLU A 235 1.72 16.02 5.03
C GLU A 235 0.53 15.70 4.12
N TYR A 236 -0.61 15.36 4.74
CA TYR A 236 -1.89 15.27 4.05
C TYR A 236 -2.87 16.30 4.62
N LYS A 237 -3.92 16.61 3.85
CA LYS A 237 -4.88 17.65 4.15
C LYS A 237 -6.17 17.07 4.70
N LEU A 238 -6.51 17.45 5.93
CA LEU A 238 -7.75 17.06 6.61
C LEU A 238 -8.97 17.73 5.96
N ALA A 239 -10.15 17.14 6.17
CA ALA A 239 -11.43 17.73 5.74
C ALA A 239 -11.70 19.13 6.34
N SER A 240 -11.07 19.46 7.48
CA SER A 240 -11.06 20.81 8.08
C SER A 240 -10.26 21.85 7.30
N GLY A 241 -9.48 21.43 6.30
CA GLY A 241 -8.57 22.26 5.52
C GLY A 241 -7.15 22.39 6.11
N SER A 242 -6.94 21.94 7.35
CA SER A 242 -5.63 21.86 8.00
C SER A 242 -4.72 20.82 7.33
N TRP A 243 -3.42 21.04 7.41
CA TRP A 243 -2.41 20.01 7.12
C TRP A 243 -2.13 19.18 8.37
N TYR A 244 -1.77 17.92 8.17
CA TYR A 244 -1.38 16.98 9.21
C TYR A 244 -0.17 16.16 8.74
N ASP A 245 0.87 16.18 9.55
CA ASP A 245 2.01 15.28 9.55
C ASP A 245 1.85 14.25 10.68
N ALA A 246 1.99 12.96 10.38
CA ALA A 246 2.12 11.95 11.44
C ALA A 246 3.59 11.90 11.88
N ASP A 247 3.97 12.87 12.71
CA ASP A 247 5.34 13.10 13.19
C ASP A 247 5.88 11.99 14.09
N GLY A 248 4.98 11.18 14.67
CA GLY A 248 5.27 9.96 15.42
C GLY A 248 4.37 9.75 16.64
N GLU A 249 3.75 10.81 17.16
CA GLU A 249 3.12 10.82 18.50
C GLU A 249 1.58 10.72 18.47
N ASP A 250 0.93 10.99 17.34
CA ASP A 250 -0.50 10.70 17.09
C ASP A 250 -0.70 10.05 15.71
N TYR A 251 -1.71 9.20 15.61
CA TYR A 251 -2.15 8.51 14.40
C TYR A 251 -3.68 8.29 14.35
N ALA A 252 -4.43 8.69 15.38
CA ALA A 252 -5.88 8.46 15.47
C ALA A 252 -6.69 9.38 14.52
N THR A 253 -6.08 10.45 14.01
CA THR A 253 -6.72 11.45 13.15
C THR A 253 -7.02 10.96 11.72
N ILE A 254 -6.32 9.91 11.26
CA ILE A 254 -6.52 9.35 9.91
C ILE A 254 -7.85 8.57 9.84
N VAL A 255 -8.11 7.70 10.83
CA VAL A 255 -9.32 6.86 10.90
C VAL A 255 -10.58 7.70 11.12
N SER A 256 -10.49 8.74 11.96
CA SER A 256 -11.62 9.58 12.36
C SER A 256 -12.13 10.56 11.29
N SER A 257 -11.60 10.49 10.07
CA SER A 257 -12.08 11.26 8.91
C SER A 257 -13.16 10.54 8.09
N THR A 258 -13.39 9.23 8.28
CA THR A 258 -14.29 8.42 7.43
C THR A 258 -15.52 7.89 8.15
N ASP A 259 -15.42 7.47 9.43
CA ASP A 259 -16.54 6.87 10.16
C ASP A 259 -16.80 7.52 11.52
N SER A 260 -18.06 7.86 11.77
CA SER A 260 -18.54 8.45 13.03
C SER A 260 -19.15 7.38 13.94
N GLY A 261 -18.34 6.46 14.49
CA GLY A 261 -18.83 5.42 15.38
C GLY A 261 -17.76 4.57 16.07
N ASP A 262 -17.78 4.59 17.40
CA ASP A 262 -17.10 3.69 18.36
C ASP A 262 -15.55 3.61 18.34
N ALA A 263 -14.94 3.93 19.49
CA ALA A 263 -13.49 4.08 19.63
C ALA A 263 -12.86 2.88 20.36
N VAL A 264 -12.47 1.85 19.61
CA VAL A 264 -11.76 0.67 20.15
C VAL A 264 -10.26 0.97 20.29
N VAL A 265 -9.85 1.43 21.47
CA VAL A 265 -8.43 1.69 21.79
C VAL A 265 -7.66 0.38 21.96
N GLY A 266 -7.02 -0.08 20.87
CA GLY A 266 -6.20 -1.29 20.83
C GLY A 266 -4.70 -1.03 21.03
N THR A 267 -4.23 -0.99 22.28
CA THR A 267 -2.79 -0.86 22.58
C THR A 267 -2.04 -2.12 22.15
N VAL A 268 -1.15 -2.01 21.14
CA VAL A 268 -0.34 -3.14 20.66
C VAL A 268 0.73 -3.51 21.69
N ALA A 269 0.59 -4.69 22.30
CA ALA A 269 1.59 -5.23 23.21
C ALA A 269 2.77 -5.87 22.46
N THR A 270 4.00 -5.48 22.78
CA THR A 270 5.22 -6.04 22.19
C THR A 270 5.45 -7.47 22.66
N GLY A 271 5.06 -8.45 21.84
CA GLY A 271 5.18 -9.88 22.13
C GLY A 271 6.62 -10.40 22.11
N VAL A 272 7.35 -10.27 23.21
CA VAL A 272 8.62 -10.98 23.43
C VAL A 272 8.38 -12.48 23.60
N SER A 273 9.23 -13.29 22.97
CA SER A 273 9.15 -14.76 22.95
C SER A 273 9.15 -15.38 24.35
N GLY A 274 8.09 -16.14 24.67
CA GLY A 274 7.95 -16.85 25.95
C GLY A 274 7.86 -18.36 25.79
N SER A 275 8.96 -19.06 26.04
CA SER A 275 8.98 -20.48 26.38
C SER A 275 9.39 -20.67 27.85
N SER A 276 8.87 -21.72 28.47
CA SER A 276 8.94 -22.04 29.91
C SER A 276 10.37 -22.38 30.41
N VAL A 277 10.67 -22.52 31.72
CA VAL A 277 9.85 -22.82 32.92
C VAL A 277 10.40 -22.07 34.17
N GLY A 278 9.57 -21.93 35.22
CA GLY A 278 9.91 -21.12 36.41
C GLY A 278 10.71 -21.80 37.53
N GLY A 279 10.94 -21.05 38.61
CA GLY A 279 11.58 -21.51 39.86
C GLY A 279 11.80 -20.36 40.86
N SER A 280 11.21 -20.45 42.05
CA SER A 280 11.17 -19.34 43.03
C SER A 280 12.31 -19.38 44.05
N SER A 281 12.88 -18.22 44.42
CA SER A 281 13.32 -17.87 45.80
C SER A 281 13.75 -16.40 45.90
N ALA A 282 13.80 -15.86 47.12
CA ALA A 282 14.07 -14.45 47.41
C ALA A 282 15.29 -14.23 48.32
N ASN A 283 15.80 -13.00 48.34
CA ASN A 283 16.84 -12.43 49.23
C ASN A 283 18.24 -13.06 49.14
N THR A 284 19.29 -12.28 48.85
CA THR A 284 20.08 -11.54 49.88
C THR A 284 20.96 -10.47 49.22
N ALA A 285 21.48 -9.52 50.01
CA ALA A 285 22.25 -8.34 49.61
C ALA A 285 23.75 -8.65 49.24
N PRO A 286 24.57 -7.66 48.82
CA PRO A 286 25.70 -7.90 47.89
C PRO A 286 27.04 -8.30 48.53
N VAL A 287 27.93 -8.84 47.70
CA VAL A 287 29.36 -9.06 47.97
C VAL A 287 30.19 -8.47 46.82
N VAL A 288 31.40 -7.98 47.13
CA VAL A 288 32.31 -7.25 46.22
C VAL A 288 33.63 -8.04 46.10
N MET A 289 34.48 -7.66 45.12
CA MET A 289 35.90 -8.05 44.90
C MET A 289 36.15 -9.29 44.03
N ALA A 290 37.21 -9.38 43.22
CA ALA A 290 38.08 -8.36 42.60
C ALA A 290 39.04 -8.98 41.55
N HIS A 291 39.66 -8.12 40.72
CA HIS A 291 40.83 -8.33 39.84
C HIS A 291 40.66 -9.20 38.56
N GLY A 292 41.28 -8.82 37.41
CA GLY A 292 42.01 -7.57 37.16
C GLY A 292 42.65 -7.41 35.76
N VAL A 293 43.01 -6.15 35.43
CA VAL A 293 44.33 -5.66 34.93
C VAL A 293 45.14 -6.63 34.03
N ALA A 294 45.63 -6.30 32.82
CA ALA A 294 45.56 -5.14 31.89
C ALA A 294 46.04 -5.62 30.48
N THR A 295 46.31 -4.86 29.40
CA THR A 295 46.53 -3.41 29.13
C THR A 295 45.96 -3.09 27.71
N THR A 296 46.29 -2.11 26.86
CA THR A 296 47.38 -1.12 26.68
C THR A 296 46.83 0.11 25.90
N VAL A 297 47.60 1.21 25.75
CA VAL A 297 47.19 2.40 24.96
C VAL A 297 48.32 2.87 24.03
N VAL A 298 48.04 3.07 22.73
CA VAL A 298 48.84 3.83 21.74
C VAL A 298 47.86 4.50 20.76
N SER A 299 47.43 5.74 21.02
CA SER A 299 47.98 7.00 20.45
C SER A 299 47.51 7.33 19.03
N ALA A 300 46.65 8.34 18.92
CA ALA A 300 46.34 9.01 17.66
C ALA A 300 47.44 10.05 17.32
N VAL A 301 47.75 10.22 16.03
CA VAL A 301 48.66 11.26 15.53
C VAL A 301 47.85 12.29 14.74
N LEU A 302 47.79 13.52 15.26
CA LEU A 302 47.11 14.63 14.60
C LEU A 302 48.11 15.41 13.73
N GLY A 303 47.98 15.33 12.41
CA GLY A 303 48.86 16.01 11.45
C GLY A 303 48.24 17.28 10.89
N VAL A 304 48.72 18.45 11.32
CA VAL A 304 48.33 19.76 10.76
C VAL A 304 49.50 20.36 9.99
N LEU A 305 49.34 20.53 8.68
CA LEU A 305 50.00 21.49 7.76
C LEU A 305 49.35 21.25 6.36
N LEU A 306 49.13 22.20 5.46
CA LEU A 306 49.86 23.42 5.10
C LEU A 306 48.94 24.63 4.82
N LEU A 307 49.46 25.83 4.99
CA LEU A 307 49.14 26.97 4.11
C LEU A 307 50.17 26.99 2.97
N THR A 308 49.76 27.37 1.74
CA THR A 308 50.38 28.42 0.89
C THR A 308 49.71 28.46 -0.48
N ALA A 309 48.90 29.49 -0.73
CA ALA A 309 48.69 30.14 -2.03
C ALA A 309 47.98 31.48 -1.76
#